data_AF-A0A7K9HCY7-F1
#
_entry.id   AF-A0A7K9HCY7-F1
#
_cell.length_a   1.000
_cell.length_b   1.000
_cell.length_c   1.000
_cell.angle_alpha   90.00
_cell.angle_beta   90.00
_cell.angle_gamma   90.00
#
_symmetry.space_group_name_H-M   'P 1'
#
loop_
_entity.id
_entity.type
_entity.pdbx_description
1 polymer ?
#
loop_
_entity_poly.entity_id
_entity_poly.type
_entity_poly.pdbx_seq_one_letter_code
_entity_poly.pdbx_strand_id
1 'polypeptide(L)'
;ETLQRIVSTLANKNDEIHNFIDMLNHTVENVQVNSSNAIRELDEEFDGLYSILDEMKGSMTNSIQQEEARKFQALQDQLSQCSNALESSEELLELAVQSLDIKDPVEFLK
;
A
#
# COMPACT_ATOMS: atom_id res chain seq x y z
N GLU A 1 -18.47 -72.70 -34.74
CA GLU A 1 -17.12 -72.15 -34.46
C GLU A 1 -16.96 -70.68 -34.88
N THR A 2 -17.17 -70.30 -36.15
CA THR A 2 -16.96 -68.90 -36.62
C THR A 2 -17.80 -67.85 -35.88
N LEU A 3 -19.09 -68.13 -35.63
CA LEU A 3 -19.99 -67.20 -34.94
C LEU A 3 -19.55 -66.94 -33.49
N GLN A 4 -19.13 -68.00 -32.79
CA GLN A 4 -18.67 -67.92 -31.40
C GLN A 4 -17.40 -67.07 -31.28
N ARG A 5 -16.47 -67.20 -32.24
CA ARG A 5 -15.29 -66.33 -32.31
C ARG A 5 -15.66 -64.86 -32.51
N ILE A 6 -16.62 -64.56 -33.39
CA ILE A 6 -17.08 -63.19 -33.63
C ILE A 6 -17.72 -62.61 -32.35
N VAL A 7 -18.57 -63.39 -31.68
CA VAL A 7 -19.21 -62.98 -30.41
C VAL A 7 -18.16 -62.68 -29.33
N SER A 8 -17.14 -63.55 -29.18
CA SER A 8 -16.05 -63.30 -28.23
C SER A 8 -15.24 -62.06 -28.56
N THR A 9 -14.93 -61.80 -29.84
CA THR A 9 -14.23 -60.58 -30.25
C THR A 9 -15.05 -59.33 -29.93
N LEU A 10 -16.36 -59.35 -30.20
CA LEU A 10 -17.25 -58.23 -29.90
C LEU A 10 -17.38 -57.98 -28.39
N ALA A 11 -17.49 -59.03 -27.58
CA ALA A 11 -17.52 -58.92 -26.13
C ALA A 11 -16.22 -58.27 -25.60
N ASN A 12 -15.06 -58.76 -26.03
CA ASN A 12 -13.77 -58.18 -25.64
C ASN A 12 -13.65 -56.71 -26.08
N LYS A 13 -14.11 -56.36 -27.29
CA LYS A 13 -14.09 -54.98 -27.76
C LYS A 13 -15.05 -54.09 -26.97
N ASN A 14 -16.19 -54.62 -26.54
CA ASN A 14 -17.11 -53.89 -25.68
C ASN A 14 -16.49 -53.60 -24.30
N ASP A 15 -15.80 -54.56 -23.70
CA ASP A 15 -15.10 -54.38 -22.42
C ASP A 15 -13.94 -53.36 -22.56
N GLU A 16 -13.18 -53.41 -23.66
CA GLU A 16 -12.16 -52.40 -23.96
C GLU A 16 -12.75 -50.99 -24.07
N ILE A 17 -13.91 -50.83 -24.72
CA ILE A 17 -14.60 -49.54 -24.84
C ILE A 17 -15.10 -49.06 -23.48
N HIS A 18 -15.65 -49.94 -22.64
CA HIS A 18 -16.06 -49.57 -21.28
C HIS A 18 -14.88 -49.06 -20.45
N ASN A 19 -13.76 -49.79 -20.44
CA ASN A 19 -12.55 -49.36 -19.74
C ASN A 19 -12.01 -48.02 -20.27
N PHE A 20 -12.10 -47.79 -21.58
CA PHE A 20 -11.68 -46.54 -22.18
C PHE A 20 -12.59 -45.36 -21.78
N ILE A 21 -13.90 -45.59 -21.70
CA ILE A 21 -14.86 -44.59 -21.21
C ILE A 21 -14.55 -44.23 -19.74
N ASP A 22 -14.30 -45.22 -18.89
CA ASP A 22 -13.96 -44.96 -17.48
C ASP A 22 -12.66 -44.15 -17.34
N MET A 23 -11.65 -44.47 -18.16
CA MET A 23 -10.40 -43.70 -18.22
C MET A 23 -10.65 -42.25 -18.68
N LEU A 24 -11.50 -42.05 -19.68
CA LEU A 24 -11.85 -40.70 -20.15
C LEU A 24 -12.60 -39.91 -19.07
N ASN A 25 -13.55 -40.52 -18.37
CA ASN A 25 -14.27 -39.87 -17.27
C ASN A 25 -13.30 -39.42 -16.17
N HIS A 26 -12.38 -40.29 -15.76
CA HIS A 26 -11.38 -39.93 -14.77
C HIS A 26 -10.42 -38.82 -15.27
N THR A 27 -10.07 -38.83 -16.55
CA THR A 27 -9.25 -37.77 -17.15
C THR A 27 -9.99 -36.43 -17.14
N VAL A 28 -11.29 -36.41 -17.44
CA VAL A 28 -12.13 -35.20 -17.37
C VAL A 28 -12.17 -34.65 -15.95
N GLU A 29 -12.41 -35.50 -14.95
CA GLU A 29 -12.39 -35.11 -13.53
C GLU A 29 -11.05 -34.51 -13.13
N ASN A 30 -9.94 -35.14 -13.52
CA ASN A 30 -8.60 -34.66 -13.20
C ASN A 30 -8.30 -33.30 -13.84
N VAL A 31 -8.74 -33.08 -15.08
CA VAL A 31 -8.60 -31.78 -15.76
C VAL A 31 -9.40 -30.71 -15.02
N GLN A 32 -10.62 -31.01 -14.57
CA GLN A 32 -11.45 -30.07 -13.83
C GLN A 32 -10.85 -29.71 -12.47
N VAL A 33 -10.34 -30.70 -11.72
CA VAL A 33 -9.66 -30.47 -10.43
C VAL A 33 -8.39 -29.65 -10.64
N ASN A 34 -7.57 -29.99 -11.63
CA ASN A 34 -6.34 -29.24 -11.93
C ASN A 34 -6.64 -27.79 -12.28
N SER A 35 -7.60 -27.54 -13.18
CA SER A 35 -8.02 -26.19 -13.54
C SER A 35 -8.51 -25.40 -12.33
N SER A 36 -9.27 -26.03 -11.44
CA SER A 36 -9.78 -25.36 -10.22
C SER A 36 -8.64 -25.02 -9.25
N ASN A 37 -7.67 -25.92 -9.10
CA ASN A 37 -6.49 -25.67 -8.27
C ASN A 37 -5.63 -24.53 -8.83
N ALA A 38 -5.39 -24.52 -10.14
CA ALA A 38 -4.61 -23.48 -10.80
C ALA A 38 -5.26 -22.09 -10.64
N ILE A 39 -6.60 -22.01 -10.72
CA ILE A 39 -7.33 -20.75 -10.47
C ILE A 39 -7.19 -20.33 -9.01
N ARG A 40 -7.38 -21.24 -8.05
CA ARG A 40 -7.22 -20.94 -6.62
C ARG A 40 -5.81 -20.43 -6.29
N GLU A 41 -4.78 -21.11 -6.80
CA GLU A 41 -3.39 -20.69 -6.60
C GLU A 41 -3.13 -19.31 -7.19
N LEU A 42 -3.68 -19.02 -8.37
CA LEU A 42 -3.59 -17.69 -8.97
C LEU A 42 -4.25 -16.62 -8.09
N ASP A 43 -5.46 -16.89 -7.58
CA ASP A 43 -6.18 -15.97 -6.71
C ASP A 43 -5.39 -15.70 -5.40
N GLU A 44 -4.80 -16.74 -4.80
CA GLU A 44 -3.96 -16.62 -3.60
C GLU A 44 -2.72 -15.76 -3.83
N GLU A 45 -2.06 -15.89 -4.98
CA GLU A 45 -0.93 -15.03 -5.36
C GLU A 45 -1.36 -13.57 -5.54
N PHE A 46 -2.52 -13.32 -6.17
CA PHE A 46 -3.06 -11.97 -6.32
C PHE A 46 -3.45 -11.34 -4.98
N ASP A 47 -4.04 -12.10 -4.07
CA ASP A 47 -4.34 -11.65 -2.70
C ASP A 47 -3.05 -11.26 -1.95
N GLY A 48 -1.99 -12.02 -2.14
CA GLY A 48 -0.64 -11.69 -1.65
C GLY A 48 -0.12 -10.37 -2.22
N LEU A 49 -0.23 -10.18 -3.53
CA LEU A 49 0.17 -8.93 -4.20
C LEU A 49 -0.64 -7.72 -3.72
N TYR A 50 -1.96 -7.87 -3.55
CA TYR A 50 -2.81 -6.79 -3.02
C TYR A 50 -2.41 -6.39 -1.60
N SER A 51 -2.10 -7.37 -0.75
CA SER A 51 -1.65 -7.11 0.62
C SER A 51 -0.35 -6.30 0.65
N ILE A 52 0.63 -6.66 -0.19
CA ILE A 52 1.90 -5.92 -0.32
C ILE A 52 1.65 -4.50 -0.82
N LEU A 53 0.80 -4.33 -1.83
CA LEU A 53 0.47 -3.01 -2.38
C LEU A 53 -0.22 -2.11 -1.35
N ASP A 54 -1.12 -2.66 -0.54
CA ASP A 54 -1.80 -1.92 0.53
C ASP A 54 -0.81 -1.49 1.63
N GLU A 55 0.08 -2.39 2.06
CA GLU A 55 1.12 -2.08 3.04
C GLU A 55 2.05 -0.96 2.53
N MET A 56 2.51 -1.07 1.27
CA MET A 56 3.33 -0.03 0.64
C MET A 56 2.62 1.32 0.59
N LYS A 57 1.34 1.33 0.19
CA LYS A 57 0.53 2.54 0.15
C LYS A 57 0.39 3.16 1.54
N GLY A 58 0.14 2.35 2.57
CA GLY A 58 0.07 2.79 3.95
C GLY A 58 1.38 3.41 4.42
N SER A 59 2.51 2.76 4.16
CA SER A 59 3.85 3.24 4.51
C SER A 59 4.20 4.58 3.86
N MET A 60 3.92 4.72 2.55
CA MET A 60 4.15 5.97 1.83
C MET A 60 3.26 7.10 2.33
N THR A 61 1.98 6.80 2.60
CA THR A 61 1.03 7.78 3.16
C THR A 61 1.49 8.28 4.53
N ASN A 62 1.90 7.37 5.41
CA ASN A 62 2.44 7.71 6.73
C ASN A 62 3.69 8.57 6.63
N SER A 63 4.58 8.26 5.70
CA SER A 63 5.81 9.04 5.46
C SER A 63 5.50 10.47 5.03
N ILE A 64 4.51 10.65 4.14
CA ILE A 64 4.05 11.98 3.70
C ILE A 64 3.47 12.76 4.88
N GLN A 65 2.59 12.15 5.68
CA GLN A 65 1.97 12.80 6.84
C GLN A 65 2.99 13.22 7.90
N GLN A 66 3.99 12.37 8.17
CA GLN A 66 5.06 12.70 9.10
C GLN A 66 5.91 13.88 8.61
N GLU A 67 6.25 13.90 7.32
CA GLU A 67 7.03 14.99 6.72
C GLU A 67 6.22 16.30 6.67
N GLU A 68 4.91 16.22 6.40
CA GLU A 68 4.00 17.37 6.49
C GLU A 68 3.96 17.93 7.92
N ALA A 69 3.73 17.10 8.93
CA ALA A 69 3.70 17.51 10.33
C ALA A 69 5.04 18.13 10.76
N ARG A 70 6.16 17.54 10.35
CA ARG A 70 7.51 18.07 10.63
C ARG A 70 7.71 19.46 10.01
N LYS A 71 7.33 19.64 8.74
CA LYS A 71 7.44 20.94 8.05
C LYS A 71 6.54 21.99 8.70
N PHE A 72 5.31 21.60 9.06
CA PHE A 72 4.37 22.49 9.73
C PHE A 72 4.92 22.95 11.08
N GLN A 73 5.46 22.03 11.88
CA GLN A 73 6.09 22.39 13.15
C GLN A 73 7.28 23.33 12.96
N ALA A 74 8.16 23.04 12.00
CA ALA A 74 9.31 23.90 11.71
C ALA A 74 8.88 25.33 11.31
N LEU A 75 7.82 25.48 10.50
CA LEU A 75 7.29 26.79 10.12
C LEU A 75 6.66 27.52 11.31
N GLN A 76 5.95 26.82 12.20
CA GLN A 76 5.42 27.43 13.42
C GLN A 76 6.54 27.93 14.34
N ASP A 77 7.60 27.14 14.50
CA ASP A 77 8.76 27.53 15.31
C ASP A 77 9.45 28.78 14.73
N GLN A 78 9.61 28.83 13.40
CA GLN A 78 10.15 30.01 12.71
C GLN A 78 9.25 31.25 12.88
N LEU A 79 7.92 31.08 12.76
CA LEU A 79 6.98 32.18 12.94
C LEU A 79 7.06 32.75 14.35
N SER A 80 7.12 31.88 15.36
CA SER A 80 7.29 32.27 16.77
C SER A 80 8.58 33.06 16.99
N GLN A 81 9.70 32.57 16.44
CA GLN A 81 10.99 33.26 16.53
C GLN A 81 10.96 34.64 15.85
N CYS A 82 10.36 34.75 14.66
CA CYS A 82 10.20 36.02 13.97
C CYS A 82 9.30 36.99 14.76
N SER A 83 8.22 36.50 15.36
CA SER A 83 7.33 37.32 16.20
C SER A 83 8.07 37.89 17.40
N ASN A 84 8.85 37.07 18.12
CA ASN A 84 9.63 37.52 19.27
C ASN A 84 10.73 38.52 18.87
N ALA A 85 11.38 38.29 17.73
CA ALA A 85 12.41 39.20 17.22
C ALA A 85 11.81 40.55 16.80
N LEU A 86 10.61 40.54 16.20
CA LEU A 86 9.87 41.74 15.85
C LEU A 86 9.50 42.54 17.10
N GLU A 87 8.91 41.89 18.10
CA GLU A 87 8.54 42.52 19.38
C GLU A 87 9.75 43.20 20.03
N SER A 88 10.88 42.48 20.13
CA SER A 88 12.11 43.07 20.67
C SER A 88 12.63 44.26 19.84
N SER A 89 12.48 44.22 18.52
CA SER A 89 12.85 45.35 17.65
C SER A 89 11.92 46.54 17.84
N GLU A 90 10.63 46.32 18.05
CA GLU A 90 9.64 47.36 18.31
C GLU A 90 9.90 48.03 19.67
N GLU A 91 10.20 47.25 20.72
CA GLU A 91 10.61 47.76 22.03
C GLU A 91 11.87 48.64 21.94
N LEU A 92 12.90 48.17 21.23
CA LEU A 92 14.13 48.95 21.03
C LEU A 92 13.88 50.24 20.26
N LEU A 93 13.00 50.21 19.25
CA LEU A 93 12.61 51.40 18.50
C LEU A 93 11.88 52.40 19.40
N GLU A 94 10.96 51.93 20.25
CA GLU A 94 10.26 52.77 21.21
C GLU A 94 11.23 53.43 22.19
N LEU A 95 12.18 52.67 22.76
CA LEU A 95 13.21 53.20 23.65
C LEU A 95 14.08 54.26 22.96
N ALA A 96 14.45 54.04 21.69
CA ALA A 96 15.22 55.01 20.91
C ALA A 96 14.43 56.30 20.68
N VAL A 97 13.14 56.20 20.36
CA VAL A 97 12.24 57.35 20.19
C VAL A 97 12.08 58.13 21.50
N GLN A 98 11.83 57.43 22.62
CA GLN A 98 11.73 58.04 23.94
C GLN A 98 13.03 58.77 24.33
N SER A 99 14.18 58.14 24.06
CA SER A 99 15.50 58.73 24.33
C SER A 99 15.76 60.01 23.54
N LEU A 100 15.25 60.11 22.30
CA LEU A 100 15.36 61.31 21.46
C LEU A 100 14.48 62.48 21.93
N ASP A 101 13.41 62.21 22.68
CA ASP A 101 12.51 63.26 23.22
C ASP A 101 13.00 63.85 24.55
N ILE A 102 14.07 63.29 25.14
CA ILE A 102 14.67 63.83 26.37
C ILE A 102 15.37 65.16 26.06
N LYS A 103 14.83 66.26 26.61
CA LYS A 103 15.34 67.63 26.40
C LYS A 103 16.32 68.10 27.48
N ASP A 104 16.35 67.42 28.64
CA ASP A 104 17.28 67.71 29.73
C ASP A 104 18.52 66.79 29.66
N PRO A 105 19.74 67.33 29.47
CA PRO A 105 20.98 66.56 29.43
C PRO A 105 21.26 65.70 30.67
N VAL A 106 20.70 66.08 31.84
CA VAL A 106 20.88 65.32 33.09
C VAL A 106 19.94 64.12 33.18
N GLU A 107 18.75 64.20 32.58
CA GLU A 107 17.84 63.06 32.44
C GLU A 107 18.34 62.05 31.39
N PHE A 108 19.01 62.52 30.33
CA PHE A 108 19.51 61.64 29.26
C PHE A 108 20.62 60.68 29.73
N LEU A 109 21.36 61.05 30.77
CA LEU A 109 22.48 60.28 31.31
C LEU A 109 22.09 59.35 32.48
N LYS A 110 20.80 59.34 32.89
CA LYS A 110 20.25 58.49 33.94
C LYS A 110 19.60 57.24 33.36
#